data_AF-A0A6P2Q2V3-F1
#
_entry.id   AF-A0A6P2Q2V3-F1
#
_cell.length_a   1.000
_cell.length_b   1.000
_cell.length_c   1.000
_cell.angle_alpha   90.00
_cell.angle_beta   90.00
_cell.angle_gamma   90.00
#
_symmetry.space_group_name_H-M   'P 1'
#
loop_
_entity.id
_entity.type
_entity.pdbx_description
1 polymer ?
#
loop_
_entity_poly.entity_id
_entity_poly.type
_entity_poly.pdbx_seq_one_letter_code
_entity_poly.pdbx_strand_id
1 'polypeptide(L)' 'MSPSKDAVSHHDAEVAELRADPELLASYWKIATESLDDPDSHAAALHALQAIAEAGNRSLTLSAPART' A
#
# COMPACT_ATOMS: atom_id res chain seq x y z
N MET A 1 25.19 -4.78 -16.42
CA MET A 1 24.60 -4.16 -15.22
C MET A 1 23.85 -5.25 -14.47
N SER A 2 24.30 -5.62 -13.28
CA SER A 2 23.51 -6.47 -12.39
C SER A 2 22.46 -5.59 -11.70
N PRO A 3 21.17 -5.94 -11.67
CA PRO A 3 20.18 -5.16 -10.94
C PRO A 3 20.50 -5.23 -9.44
N SER A 4 20.62 -4.05 -8.81
CA SER A 4 20.79 -3.89 -7.37
C SER A 4 19.63 -4.56 -6.65
N LYS A 5 19.93 -5.46 -5.71
CA LYS A 5 18.98 -6.36 -5.04
C LYS A 5 18.10 -5.71 -3.95
N ASP A 6 18.22 -4.40 -3.75
CA ASP A 6 17.68 -3.69 -2.58
C ASP A 6 16.88 -2.42 -2.92
N ALA A 7 16.39 -2.28 -4.15
CA ALA A 7 15.46 -1.20 -4.47
C ALA A 7 14.02 -1.61 -4.10
N VAL A 8 13.59 -1.25 -2.89
CA VAL A 8 12.17 -1.33 -2.51
C VAL A 8 11.38 -0.37 -3.41
N SER A 9 10.30 -0.86 -4.04
CA SER A 9 9.41 -0.01 -4.82
C SER A 9 8.75 1.01 -3.88
N HIS A 10 8.53 2.24 -4.36
CA HIS A 10 7.86 3.28 -3.57
C HIS A 10 6.53 2.80 -2.96
N HIS A 11 5.76 2.02 -3.73
CA HIS A 11 4.51 1.40 -3.29
C HIS A 11 4.69 0.41 -2.13
N ASP A 12 5.75 -0.40 -2.14
CA ASP A 12 6.01 -1.37 -1.08
C ASP A 12 6.45 -0.68 0.23
N ALA A 13 7.21 0.41 0.10
CA ALA A 13 7.55 1.27 1.23
C ALA A 13 6.30 1.97 1.82
N GLU A 14 5.44 2.53 0.97
CA GLU A 14 4.19 3.17 1.41
C GLU A 14 3.28 2.18 2.15
N VAL A 15 3.09 0.97 1.60
CA VAL A 15 2.30 -0.09 2.26
C VAL A 15 2.92 -0.50 3.61
N ALA A 16 4.26 -0.56 3.70
CA ALA A 16 4.95 -0.88 4.94
C ALA A 16 4.78 0.22 6.01
N GLU A 17 4.83 1.49 5.61
CA GLU A 17 4.58 2.65 6.49
C GLU A 17 3.14 2.65 7.01
N LEU A 18 2.16 2.50 6.12
CA LEU A 18 0.73 2.43 6.50
C LEU A 18 0.42 1.23 7.41
N ARG A 19 1.12 0.11 7.24
CA ARG A 19 0.98 -1.06 8.12
C ARG A 19 1.58 -0.82 9.51
N ALA A 20 2.64 -0.01 9.59
CA ALA A 20 3.33 0.31 10.84
C ALA A 20 2.59 1.37 11.67
N ASP A 21 1.81 2.25 11.01
CA ASP A 21 1.10 3.36 11.64
C ASP A 21 -0.42 3.34 11.35
N PRO A 22 -1.25 2.86 12.29
CA PRO A 22 -2.70 2.85 12.15
C PRO A 22 -3.33 4.26 12.09
N GLU A 23 -2.71 5.28 12.70
CA GLU A 23 -3.23 6.66 12.65
C GLU A 23 -2.96 7.29 11.28
N LEU A 24 -1.80 6.98 10.68
CA LEU A 24 -1.50 7.33 9.30
C LEU A 24 -2.49 6.66 8.33
N LEU A 25 -2.75 5.37 8.51
CA LEU A 25 -3.72 4.62 7.70
C LEU A 25 -5.13 5.21 7.80
N ALA A 26 -5.58 5.58 9.00
CA ALA A 26 -6.87 6.25 9.19
C ALA A 26 -6.93 7.63 8.52
N SER A 27 -5.82 8.38 8.55
CA SER A 27 -5.72 9.69 7.89
C SER A 27 -5.78 9.56 6.37
N TYR A 28 -5.05 8.60 5.81
CA TYR A 28 -5.08 8.28 4.38
C TYR A 28 -6.47 7.85 3.94
N TRP A 29 -7.13 6.98 4.72
CA TRP A 29 -8.49 6.55 4.44
C TRP A 29 -9.45 7.73 4.35
N LYS A 30 -9.41 8.63 5.34
CA LYS A 30 -10.27 9.81 5.35
C LYS A 30 -10.08 10.64 4.08
N ILE A 31 -8.84 11.06 3.80
CA ILE A 31 -8.51 11.89 2.63
C ILE A 31 -8.93 11.21 1.33
N ALA A 32 -8.63 9.92 1.17
CA ALA A 32 -8.96 9.18 -0.03
C ALA A 32 -10.48 9.11 -0.25
N THR A 33 -11.25 8.79 0.80
CA THR A 33 -12.72 8.74 0.68
C THR A 33 -13.36 10.11 0.40
N GLU A 34 -12.83 11.20 0.96
CA GLU A 34 -13.29 12.56 0.66
C GLU A 34 -12.95 13.00 -0.77
N SER A 35 -11.91 12.41 -1.38
CA SER A 35 -11.41 12.78 -2.72
C SER A 35 -12.01 11.97 -3.86
N LEU A 36 -12.86 10.97 -3.58
CA LEU A 36 -13.47 10.12 -4.62
C LEU A 36 -14.42 10.88 -5.54
N ASP A 37 -15.08 11.91 -5.02
CA ASP A 37 -16.01 12.75 -5.79
C ASP A 37 -15.31 13.87 -6.57
N ASP A 38 -14.00 14.08 -6.35
CA ASP A 38 -13.19 15.04 -7.07
C ASP A 38 -12.58 14.39 -8.33
N PRO A 39 -12.96 14.81 -9.55
CA PRO A 39 -12.51 14.16 -10.78
C PRO A 39 -10.99 14.27 -11.00
N ASP A 40 -10.35 15.34 -10.50
CA ASP A 40 -8.91 15.55 -10.62
C ASP A 40 -8.12 14.65 -9.64
N SER A 41 -8.70 14.32 -8.49
CA SER A 41 -8.07 13.49 -7.45
C SER A 41 -8.53 12.03 -7.44
N HIS A 42 -9.57 11.68 -8.21
CA HIS A 42 -10.19 10.36 -8.20
C HIS A 42 -9.20 9.20 -8.39
N ALA A 43 -8.29 9.32 -9.35
CA ALA A 43 -7.28 8.29 -9.62
C ALA A 43 -6.30 8.11 -8.45
N ALA A 44 -5.88 9.22 -7.83
CA ALA A 44 -5.01 9.19 -6.65
C ALA A 44 -5.74 8.61 -5.43
N ALA A 45 -7.02 8.95 -5.25
CA ALA A 45 -7.87 8.40 -4.20
C ALA A 45 -8.00 6.87 -4.30
N LEU A 46 -8.23 6.34 -5.50
CA LEU A 46 -8.26 4.89 -5.72
C LEU A 46 -6.91 4.22 -5.44
N HIS A 47 -5.81 4.85 -5.84
CA HIS A 47 -4.47 4.33 -5.57
C HIS A 47 -4.18 4.26 -4.06
N ALA A 48 -4.53 5.30 -3.31
CA ALA A 48 -4.41 5.31 -1.86
C ALA A 48 -5.28 4.23 -1.19
N LEU A 49 -6.53 4.03 -1.66
CA LEU A 49 -7.39 2.96 -1.16
C LEU A 49 -6.82 1.56 -1.41
N GLN A 50 -6.14 1.36 -2.55
CA GLN A 50 -5.44 0.12 -2.82
C GLN A 50 -4.30 -0.12 -1.81
N ALA A 51 -3.46 0.89 -1.56
CA ALA A 51 -2.38 0.79 -0.58
C ALA A 51 -2.91 0.52 0.85
N ILE A 52 -4.03 1.15 1.24
CA ILE A 52 -4.68 0.89 2.54
C ILE A 52 -5.21 -0.55 2.63
N ALA A 53 -5.82 -1.07 1.56
CA ALA A 53 -6.29 -2.46 1.52
C ALA A 53 -5.12 -3.44 1.67
N GLU A 54 -4.00 -3.21 1.00
CA GLU A 54 -2.78 -4.02 1.10
C GLU A 54 -2.14 -3.94 2.50
N ALA A 55 -2.13 -2.76 3.12
CA ALA A 55 -1.63 -2.56 4.47
C ALA A 55 -2.50 -3.28 5.52
N GLY A 56 -3.83 -3.20 5.38
CA GLY A 56 -4.83 -3.80 6.27
C GLY A 56 -5.01 -5.31 6.12
N ASN A 57 -4.68 -5.89 4.97
CA ASN A 57 -4.75 -7.34 4.76
C ASN A 57 -3.59 -8.03 5.50
N ARG A 58 -3.80 -8.44 6.76
CA ARG A 58 -2.88 -9.34 7.46
C ARG A 58 -2.92 -10.72 6.77
N SER A 59 -1.85 -11.06 6.06
CA SER A 59 -1.62 -12.29 5.25
C SER A 59 -1.85 -12.02 3.76
N LEU A 60 -0.82 -12.07 2.91
CA LEU A 60 -0.18 -13.31 2.51
C LEU A 60 1.36 -13.24 2.61
N THR A 61 1.91 -13.68 3.75
CA THR A 61 3.19 -14.40 3.67
C THR A 61 2.90 -15.70 2.94
N LEU A 62 2.98 -15.68 1.62
CA LEU A 62 3.25 -16.86 0.82
C LEU A 62 4.73 -17.21 1.05
N SER A 63 5.04 -17.68 2.26
CA SER A 63 6.15 -18.60 2.45
C SER A 63 5.74 -19.86 1.69
N ALA A 64 6.08 -19.91 0.41
CA ALA A 64 5.95 -21.13 -0.36
C ALA A 64 6.83 -22.19 0.33
N PRO A 65 6.28 -23.32 0.81
CA PRO A 65 7.14 -24.39 1.28
C PRO A 65 7.98 -24.87 0.09
N ALA A 66 9.29 -24.97 0.31
CA ALA A 66 10.22 -25.59 -0.62
C ALA A 66 9.67 -26.97 -0.99
N ARG A 67 9.33 -27.17 -2.27
CA ARG A 67 8.96 -28.49 -2.79
C ARG A 67 10.23 -29.33 -2.84
N THR A 68 10.37 -30.29 -1.92
CA THR A 68 11.23 -31.47 -2.06
C THR A 68 10.62 -32.48 -3.01
#